data_AF-R5ITU5-F1
#
_entry.id   AF-R5ITU5-F1
#
_cell.length_a   1.000
_cell.length_b   1.000
_cell.length_c   1.000
_cell.angle_alpha   90.00
_cell.angle_beta   90.00
_cell.angle_gamma   90.00
#
_symmetry.space_group_name_H-M   'P 1'
#
loop_
_entity.id
_entity.type
_entity.pdbx_description
1 polymer ?
#
loop_
_entity_poly.entity_id
_entity_poly.type
_entity_poly.pdbx_seq_one_letter_code
_entity_poly.pdbx_strand_id
1 'polypeptide(L)'
;MKFDCKKTSIRLKRLRESKKLSHDKLSDEIEDRYGVHIDKKTLINYEKAETLSSTPDAVKGMNITRLTALADYYGVSTDYLLGVSDCPSIRKDVKVIQKTLGISPKATENLISIVESARTRALPFPARAQKRNWTLVQAMNVLFESDDLLQIIESIANLTDAANALRDYKQYSVNDFLEDDLEHAEDRLDYIDHCYRVARLDVSEAILNCMDNRILGKREEIQIYTAARKTIESALQMNEQLGKIQEAELMEKYENEEKEWLDYLESEGLDEGYGSDETEDN
;
A
#
# COMPACT_ATOMS: atom_id res chain seq x y z
N MET A 1 17.68 36.92 3.33
CA MET A 1 16.62 35.91 3.53
C MET A 1 15.28 36.61 3.33
N LYS A 2 14.43 36.20 2.38
CA LYS A 2 13.18 36.89 2.05
C LYS A 2 12.00 36.05 2.57
N PHE A 3 11.45 36.43 3.72
CA PHE A 3 10.30 35.75 4.34
C PHE A 3 9.00 36.33 3.76
N ASP A 4 8.00 35.49 3.48
CA ASP A 4 6.72 35.93 2.93
C ASP A 4 5.67 35.99 4.06
N CYS A 5 5.47 37.19 4.57
CA CYS A 5 4.52 37.46 5.66
C CYS A 5 3.08 37.14 5.25
N LYS A 6 2.71 37.33 3.97
CA LYS A 6 1.37 37.03 3.45
C LYS A 6 1.14 35.52 3.42
N LYS A 7 2.13 34.77 2.90
CA LYS A 7 2.09 33.30 2.87
C LYS A 7 2.04 32.71 4.29
N THR A 8 2.75 33.32 5.24
CA THR A 8 2.75 32.96 6.65
C THR A 8 1.35 33.08 7.27
N SER A 9 0.69 34.23 7.11
CA SER A 9 -0.67 34.46 7.62
C SER A 9 -1.70 33.49 7.06
N ILE A 10 -1.64 33.21 5.76
CA ILE A 10 -2.54 32.25 5.09
C ILE A 10 -2.31 30.84 5.64
N ARG A 11 -1.05 30.43 5.85
CA ARG A 11 -0.72 29.10 6.38
C ARG A 11 -1.17 28.92 7.82
N LEU A 12 -0.96 29.91 8.69
CA LEU A 12 -1.43 29.88 10.08
C LEU A 12 -2.94 29.69 10.15
N LYS A 13 -3.68 30.46 9.34
CA LYS A 13 -5.14 30.34 9.25
C LYS A 13 -5.58 28.95 8.80
N ARG A 14 -4.97 28.43 7.72
CA ARG A 14 -5.26 27.08 7.20
C ARG A 14 -4.96 25.98 8.22
N LEU A 15 -3.85 26.09 8.95
CA LEU A 15 -3.46 25.11 9.97
C LEU A 15 -4.47 25.08 11.13
N ARG A 16 -4.89 26.25 11.63
CA ARG A 16 -5.93 26.34 12.66
C ARG A 16 -7.26 25.75 12.18
N GLU A 17 -7.69 26.10 10.97
CA GLU A 17 -8.94 25.60 10.37
C GLU A 17 -8.91 24.08 10.15
N SER A 18 -7.76 23.54 9.71
CA SER A 18 -7.59 22.10 9.49
C SER A 18 -7.74 21.28 10.79
N LYS A 19 -7.34 21.84 11.93
CA LYS A 19 -7.52 21.24 13.26
C LYS A 19 -8.86 21.59 13.92
N LYS A 20 -9.72 22.37 13.26
CA LYS A 20 -11.03 22.83 13.77
C LYS A 20 -10.95 23.55 15.13
N LEU A 21 -9.89 24.35 15.33
CA LEU A 21 -9.63 25.06 16.59
C LEU A 21 -10.18 26.50 16.56
N SER A 22 -10.74 26.94 17.69
CA SER A 22 -10.99 28.37 17.94
C SER A 22 -9.69 29.05 18.39
N HIS A 23 -9.59 30.36 18.22
CA HIS A 23 -8.43 31.14 18.67
C HIS A 23 -8.23 31.07 20.20
N ASP A 24 -9.30 30.95 20.97
CA ASP A 24 -9.22 30.81 22.44
C ASP A 24 -8.62 29.45 22.82
N LYS A 25 -9.15 28.36 22.24
CA LYS A 25 -8.61 27.01 22.48
C LYS A 25 -7.15 26.86 22.05
N LEU A 26 -6.78 27.53 20.94
CA LEU A 26 -5.39 27.53 20.48
C LEU A 26 -4.46 28.26 21.46
N SER A 27 -4.90 29.38 22.04
CA SER A 27 -4.15 30.10 23.07
C SER A 27 -3.92 29.21 24.29
N ASP A 28 -5.00 28.63 24.81
CA ASP A 28 -4.98 27.78 26.01
C ASP A 28 -4.05 26.57 25.79
N GLU A 29 -4.19 25.86 24.66
CA GLU A 29 -3.36 24.68 24.39
C GLU A 29 -1.87 24.99 24.18
N ILE A 30 -1.52 26.18 23.68
CA ILE A 30 -0.12 26.58 23.50
C ILE A 30 0.49 26.96 24.85
N GLU A 31 -0.27 27.66 25.70
CA GLU A 31 0.15 28.01 27.05
C GLU A 31 0.35 26.76 27.91
N ASP A 32 -0.60 25.84 27.88
CA ASP A 32 -0.55 24.58 28.64
C ASP A 32 0.64 23.69 28.23
N ARG A 33 0.93 23.58 26.93
CA ARG A 33 1.98 22.67 26.42
C ARG A 33 3.38 23.28 26.41
N TYR A 34 3.50 24.57 26.12
CA TYR A 34 4.79 25.23 25.85
C TYR A 34 5.10 26.36 26.81
N GLY A 35 4.17 26.74 27.71
CA GLY A 35 4.35 27.88 28.62
C GLY A 35 4.41 29.23 27.92
N VAL A 36 3.90 29.33 26.68
CA VAL A 36 3.94 30.55 25.88
C VAL A 36 2.54 31.12 25.73
N HIS A 37 2.26 32.20 26.45
CA HIS A 37 0.98 32.91 26.32
C HIS A 37 0.91 33.72 25.01
N ILE A 38 -0.13 33.47 24.21
CA ILE A 38 -0.42 34.20 22.97
C ILE A 38 -1.89 34.64 22.96
N ASP A 39 -2.13 35.92 23.22
CA ASP A 39 -3.47 36.49 23.21
C ASP A 39 -4.26 36.18 21.92
N LYS A 40 -5.56 35.92 22.06
CA LYS A 40 -6.52 35.76 20.95
C LYS A 40 -6.39 36.86 19.89
N LYS A 41 -6.28 38.13 20.34
CA LYS A 41 -6.12 39.30 19.45
C LYS A 41 -4.85 39.20 18.62
N THR A 42 -3.77 38.70 19.20
CA THR A 42 -2.48 38.50 18.53
C THR A 42 -2.55 37.36 17.52
N LEU A 43 -3.21 36.24 17.86
CA LEU A 43 -3.44 35.14 16.91
C LEU A 43 -4.27 35.59 15.69
N ILE A 44 -5.34 36.35 15.93
CA ILE A 44 -6.15 36.94 14.86
C ILE A 44 -5.30 37.86 13.97
N ASN A 45 -4.43 38.68 14.57
CA ASN A 45 -3.56 39.57 13.82
C ASN A 45 -2.49 38.80 13.01
N TYR A 46 -2.01 37.65 13.48
CA TYR A 46 -1.10 36.80 12.71
C TYR A 46 -1.80 36.17 11.49
N GLU A 47 -3.10 35.90 11.55
CA GLU A 47 -3.89 35.32 10.45
C GLU A 47 -4.39 36.35 9.42
N LYS A 48 -4.30 37.65 9.72
CA LYS A 48 -4.69 38.72 8.79
C LYS A 48 -3.64 38.91 7.70
N ALA A 49 -3.84 38.25 6.56
CA ALA A 49 -3.16 38.59 5.32
C ALA A 49 -3.79 39.87 4.74
N GLU A 50 -3.19 41.03 4.94
CA GLU A 50 -3.85 42.31 4.63
C GLU A 50 -4.28 42.49 3.18
N THR A 51 -5.52 42.98 3.06
CA THR A 51 -6.04 43.76 1.94
C THR A 51 -5.48 45.19 2.00
N LEU A 52 -4.55 45.50 1.09
CA LEU A 52 -4.28 46.82 0.48
C LEU A 52 -3.96 48.08 1.33
N SER A 53 -3.92 48.06 2.66
CA SER A 53 -3.46 49.23 3.43
C SER A 53 -3.03 48.83 4.83
N SER A 54 -1.78 49.16 5.20
CA SER A 54 -1.16 49.16 6.55
C SER A 54 -0.16 48.04 6.90
N THR A 55 0.95 47.94 6.16
CA THR A 55 2.25 47.33 6.61
C THR A 55 2.18 46.02 7.45
N PRO A 56 2.65 44.86 6.93
CA PRO A 56 2.57 43.57 7.61
C PRO A 56 3.57 43.44 8.78
N ASP A 57 3.34 44.18 9.87
CA ASP A 57 4.31 44.34 10.96
C ASP A 57 4.08 43.35 12.11
N ALA A 58 2.86 42.82 12.28
CA ALA A 58 2.59 41.84 13.34
C ALA A 58 3.34 40.51 13.14
N VAL A 59 3.39 39.99 11.90
CA VAL A 59 4.15 38.77 11.57
C VAL A 59 5.65 39.03 11.57
N LYS A 60 6.10 40.23 11.16
CA LYS A 60 7.52 40.64 11.24
C LYS A 60 8.02 40.76 12.68
N GLY A 61 7.16 41.18 13.62
CA GLY A 61 7.46 41.30 15.04
C GLY A 61 7.23 40.01 15.85
N MET A 62 6.96 38.88 15.19
CA MET A 62 6.70 37.62 15.90
C MET A 62 7.95 37.15 16.64
N ASN A 63 7.82 36.96 17.96
CA ASN A 63 8.90 36.43 18.79
C ASN A 63 9.26 35.00 18.33
N ILE A 64 10.56 34.70 18.28
CA ILE A 64 11.10 33.37 17.96
C ILE A 64 10.46 32.30 18.84
N THR A 65 10.27 32.54 20.14
CA THR A 65 9.63 31.55 21.04
C THR A 65 8.19 31.23 20.64
N ARG A 66 7.43 32.24 20.20
CA ARG A 66 6.05 32.05 19.69
C ARG A 66 6.05 31.33 18.35
N LEU A 67 6.99 31.65 17.46
CA LEU A 67 7.13 30.98 16.18
C LEU A 67 7.45 29.49 16.35
N THR A 68 8.40 29.16 17.23
CA THR A 68 8.79 27.78 17.50
C THR A 68 7.65 27.02 18.18
N ALA A 69 6.96 27.61 19.17
CA ALA A 69 5.80 26.99 19.80
C ALA A 69 4.67 26.70 18.80
N LEU A 70 4.40 27.63 17.88
CA LEU A 70 3.43 27.42 16.80
C LEU A 70 3.88 26.32 15.82
N ALA A 71 5.16 26.31 15.43
CA ALA A 71 5.73 25.29 14.55
C ALA A 71 5.57 23.88 15.15
N ASP A 72 5.96 23.73 16.42
CA ASP A 72 5.89 22.47 17.14
C ASP A 72 4.44 22.04 17.38
N TYR A 73 3.56 22.96 17.78
CA TYR A 73 2.13 22.68 17.97
C TYR A 73 1.46 22.14 16.70
N TYR A 74 1.81 22.71 15.55
CA TYR A 74 1.27 22.27 14.26
C TYR A 74 2.03 21.09 13.66
N GLY A 75 3.15 20.67 14.25
CA GLY A 75 3.99 19.62 13.69
C GLY A 75 4.63 20.01 12.35
N VAL A 76 4.82 21.32 12.13
CA VAL A 76 5.37 21.86 10.88
C VAL A 76 6.69 22.56 11.10
N SER A 77 7.50 22.68 10.05
CA SER A 77 8.77 23.40 10.15
C SER A 77 8.61 24.92 10.19
N THR A 78 9.55 25.59 10.85
CA THR A 78 9.64 27.06 10.87
C THR A 78 9.79 27.65 9.46
N ASP A 79 10.53 26.99 8.57
CA ASP A 79 10.66 27.39 7.16
C ASP A 79 9.31 27.36 6.42
N TYR A 80 8.44 26.42 6.76
CA TYR A 80 7.08 26.36 6.26
C TYR A 80 6.19 27.43 6.87
N LEU A 81 6.30 27.73 8.16
CA LEU A 81 5.52 28.84 8.70
C LEU A 81 5.93 30.16 8.07
N LEU A 82 7.23 30.43 7.94
CA LEU A 82 7.78 31.70 7.44
C LEU A 82 7.65 31.93 5.92
N GLY A 83 7.01 31.01 5.18
CA GLY A 83 6.87 31.15 3.73
C GLY A 83 8.12 30.80 2.92
N VAL A 84 9.20 30.37 3.57
CA VAL A 84 10.52 30.08 2.94
C VAL A 84 10.50 28.76 2.17
N SER A 85 9.74 27.78 2.66
CA SER A 85 9.55 26.48 2.02
C SER A 85 8.07 26.12 1.91
N ASP A 86 7.68 25.36 0.89
CA ASP A 86 6.36 24.73 0.78
C ASP A 86 6.26 23.38 1.52
N CYS A 87 7.37 22.90 2.10
CA CYS A 87 7.42 21.64 2.83
C CYS A 87 7.08 21.80 4.32
N PRO A 88 5.94 21.28 4.80
CA PRO A 88 5.56 21.36 6.21
C PRO A 88 6.40 20.45 7.11
N SER A 89 7.01 19.37 6.63
CA SER A 89 7.69 18.40 7.51
C SER A 89 8.84 19.00 8.33
N ILE A 90 8.96 18.61 9.60
CA ILE A 90 10.07 18.98 10.48
C ILE A 90 11.35 18.18 10.15
N ARG A 91 11.20 16.94 9.66
CA ARG A 91 12.31 16.02 9.37
C ARG A 91 13.08 16.52 8.13
N LYS A 92 14.37 16.83 8.29
CA LYS A 92 15.23 17.31 7.19
C LYS A 92 15.22 16.38 5.98
N ASP A 93 15.27 15.06 6.19
CA ASP A 93 15.31 14.09 5.09
C ASP A 93 14.01 14.10 4.28
N VAL A 94 12.86 14.20 4.96
CA VAL A 94 11.54 14.32 4.34
C VAL A 94 11.43 15.64 3.58
N LYS A 95 11.95 16.75 4.14
CA LYS A 95 12.00 18.04 3.45
C LYS A 95 12.80 17.96 2.14
N VAL A 96 13.95 17.30 2.17
CA VAL A 96 14.81 17.15 0.99
C VAL A 96 14.08 16.33 -0.06
N ILE A 97 13.49 15.19 0.30
CA ILE A 97 12.75 14.31 -0.62
C ILE A 97 11.56 15.04 -1.27
N GLN A 98 10.75 15.74 -0.48
CA GLN A 98 9.61 16.52 -1.00
C GLN A 98 10.05 17.63 -1.95
N LYS A 99 11.15 18.32 -1.62
CA LYS A 99 11.68 19.39 -2.47
C LYS A 99 12.30 18.85 -3.76
N THR A 100 13.03 17.74 -3.71
CA THR A 100 13.70 17.15 -4.87
C THR A 100 12.71 16.49 -5.82
N LEU A 101 11.72 15.78 -5.29
CA LEU A 101 10.76 15.01 -6.10
C LEU A 101 9.48 15.79 -6.43
N GLY A 102 9.24 16.95 -5.80
CA GLY A 102 8.00 17.72 -5.98
C GLY A 102 6.73 17.05 -5.42
N ILE A 103 6.88 15.95 -4.67
CA ILE A 103 5.76 15.19 -4.12
C ILE A 103 5.11 15.91 -2.94
N SER A 104 3.77 15.77 -2.82
CA SER A 104 3.02 16.41 -1.75
C SER A 104 3.32 15.82 -0.36
N PRO A 105 3.06 16.57 0.72
CA PRO A 105 3.25 16.08 2.09
C PRO A 105 2.47 14.80 2.39
N LYS A 106 1.20 14.78 1.95
CA LYS A 106 0.31 13.64 2.11
C LYS A 106 0.79 12.40 1.34
N ALA A 107 1.33 12.58 0.13
CA ALA A 107 1.92 11.47 -0.63
C ALA A 107 3.13 10.87 0.11
N THR A 108 3.96 11.72 0.72
CA THR A 108 5.12 11.24 1.48
C THR A 108 4.72 10.49 2.75
N GLU A 109 3.73 10.98 3.48
CA GLU A 109 3.18 10.28 4.66
C GLU A 109 2.59 8.91 4.29
N ASN A 110 1.88 8.83 3.16
CA ASN A 110 1.37 7.55 2.65
C ASN A 110 2.50 6.57 2.35
N LEU A 111 3.59 7.02 1.71
CA LEU A 111 4.76 6.18 1.43
C LEU A 111 5.40 5.67 2.73
N ILE A 112 5.53 6.53 3.74
CA ILE A 112 6.07 6.14 5.05
C ILE A 112 5.16 5.10 5.72
N SER A 113 3.85 5.34 5.74
CA SER A 113 2.86 4.42 6.33
C SER A 113 2.86 3.05 5.66
N ILE A 114 2.99 3.01 4.32
CA ILE A 114 3.14 1.78 3.55
C ILE A 114 4.35 0.99 4.05
N VAL A 115 5.52 1.62 4.16
CA VAL A 115 6.75 0.99 4.65
C VAL A 115 6.62 0.51 6.10
N GLU A 116 5.97 1.26 6.97
CA GLU A 116 5.74 0.87 8.37
C GLU A 116 4.79 -0.33 8.47
N SER A 117 3.70 -0.33 7.72
CA SER A 117 2.74 -1.44 7.65
C SER A 117 3.36 -2.73 7.09
N ALA A 118 4.38 -2.61 6.25
CA ALA A 118 5.12 -3.74 5.69
C ALA A 118 5.92 -4.49 6.76
N ARG A 119 6.47 -3.75 7.72
CA ARG A 119 7.32 -4.30 8.79
C ARG A 119 6.52 -5.10 9.81
N THR A 120 5.23 -4.80 9.96
CA THR A 120 4.34 -5.43 10.93
C THR A 120 3.50 -6.56 10.34
N ARG A 121 3.53 -6.77 9.01
CA ARG A 121 2.69 -7.77 8.36
C ARG A 121 3.30 -9.17 8.52
N ALA A 122 2.71 -9.98 9.41
CA ALA A 122 2.99 -11.41 9.45
C ALA A 122 2.39 -12.07 8.20
N LEU A 123 3.24 -12.68 7.36
CA LEU A 123 2.78 -13.36 6.15
C LEU A 123 2.18 -14.74 6.48
N PRO A 124 1.15 -15.19 5.74
CA PRO A 124 0.46 -16.46 6.00
C PRO A 124 1.23 -17.72 5.52
N PHE A 125 2.47 -17.59 5.06
CA PHE A 125 3.23 -18.68 4.44
C PHE A 125 4.23 -19.34 5.41
N PRO A 126 4.44 -20.68 5.31
CA PRO A 126 5.27 -21.43 6.25
C PRO A 126 6.75 -20.97 6.25
N ALA A 127 7.44 -21.15 7.38
CA ALA A 127 8.80 -20.64 7.63
C ALA A 127 9.89 -21.06 6.61
N ARG A 128 9.68 -22.11 5.81
CA ARG A 128 10.61 -22.44 4.70
C ARG A 128 10.48 -21.48 3.51
N ALA A 129 9.34 -20.83 3.33
CA ALA A 129 9.12 -19.76 2.34
C ALA A 129 9.68 -18.40 2.81
N GLN A 130 9.87 -18.19 4.12
CA GLN A 130 10.32 -16.93 4.70
C GLN A 130 11.65 -16.40 4.14
N LYS A 131 12.56 -17.28 3.69
CA LYS A 131 13.82 -16.87 3.06
C LYS A 131 13.66 -16.19 1.69
N ARG A 132 12.49 -16.31 1.05
CA ARG A 132 12.17 -15.71 -0.25
C ARG A 132 10.99 -14.73 -0.18
N ASN A 133 10.64 -14.24 1.00
CA ASN A 133 9.58 -13.26 1.14
C ASN A 133 10.06 -11.91 0.63
N TRP A 134 9.46 -11.42 -0.45
CA TRP A 134 9.59 -10.04 -0.87
C TRP A 134 9.04 -9.13 0.22
N THR A 135 9.85 -8.19 0.66
CA THR A 135 9.38 -7.08 1.51
C THR A 135 8.61 -6.09 0.64
N LEU A 136 7.64 -5.38 1.22
CA LEU A 136 6.93 -4.32 0.50
C LEU A 136 7.90 -3.23 0.01
N VAL A 137 9.00 -3.01 0.72
CA VAL A 137 10.07 -2.09 0.32
C VAL A 137 10.73 -2.55 -0.98
N GLN A 138 11.00 -3.84 -1.14
CA GLN A 138 11.55 -4.38 -2.39
C GLN A 138 10.54 -4.25 -3.54
N ALA A 139 9.26 -4.53 -3.29
CA ALA A 139 8.21 -4.34 -4.30
C ALA A 139 8.08 -2.87 -4.73
N MET A 140 8.17 -1.94 -3.78
CA MET A 140 8.17 -0.49 -4.08
C MET A 140 9.38 -0.08 -4.91
N ASN A 141 10.59 -0.56 -4.59
CA ASN A 141 11.77 -0.24 -5.38
C ASN A 141 11.65 -0.79 -6.79
N VAL A 142 11.15 -2.01 -6.97
CA VAL A 142 10.89 -2.57 -8.29
C VAL A 142 9.90 -1.74 -9.08
N LEU A 143 8.86 -1.18 -8.46
CA LEU A 143 7.95 -0.25 -9.12
C LEU A 143 8.62 1.09 -9.43
N PHE A 144 9.39 1.66 -8.50
CA PHE A 144 10.02 2.98 -8.68
C PHE A 144 11.19 2.97 -9.65
N GLU A 145 11.84 1.83 -9.84
CA GLU A 145 12.89 1.61 -10.83
C GLU A 145 12.32 1.16 -12.18
N SER A 146 10.99 1.06 -12.33
CA SER A 146 10.37 0.64 -13.59
C SER A 146 10.10 1.81 -14.53
N ASP A 147 10.30 1.57 -15.82
CA ASP A 147 9.75 2.43 -16.88
C ASP A 147 8.21 2.35 -16.89
N ASP A 148 7.63 1.25 -16.38
CA ASP A 148 6.18 1.05 -16.27
C ASP A 148 5.53 2.13 -15.37
N LEU A 149 6.22 2.58 -14.32
CA LEU A 149 5.71 3.64 -13.45
C LEU A 149 5.64 4.98 -14.18
N LEU A 150 6.63 5.28 -15.03
CA LEU A 150 6.61 6.48 -15.86
C LEU A 150 5.38 6.43 -16.78
N GLN A 151 5.15 5.30 -17.45
CA GLN A 151 3.99 5.12 -18.32
C GLN A 151 2.67 5.30 -17.55
N ILE A 152 2.54 4.72 -16.35
CA ILE A 152 1.35 4.90 -15.49
C ILE A 152 1.15 6.38 -15.13
N ILE A 153 2.22 7.08 -14.73
CA ILE A 153 2.15 8.50 -14.36
C ILE A 153 1.72 9.36 -15.55
N GLU A 154 2.29 9.12 -16.74
CA GLU A 154 1.93 9.84 -17.97
C GLU A 154 0.47 9.59 -18.37
N SER A 155 0.00 8.35 -18.32
CA SER A 155 -1.41 8.02 -18.60
C SER A 155 -2.36 8.72 -17.61
N ILE A 156 -2.01 8.77 -16.33
CA ILE A 156 -2.81 9.48 -15.31
C ILE A 156 -2.83 10.99 -15.57
N ALA A 157 -1.70 11.57 -15.97
CA ALA A 157 -1.61 12.99 -16.32
C ALA A 157 -2.53 13.32 -17.51
N ASN A 158 -2.43 12.56 -18.60
CA ASN A 158 -3.28 12.73 -19.79
C ASN A 158 -4.78 12.60 -19.46
N LEU A 159 -5.14 11.63 -18.63
CA LEU A 159 -6.52 11.46 -18.17
C LEU A 159 -7.00 12.65 -17.34
N THR A 160 -6.14 13.20 -16.49
CA THR A 160 -6.45 14.37 -15.67
C THR A 160 -6.66 15.62 -16.53
N ASP A 161 -5.82 15.82 -17.55
CA ASP A 161 -5.95 16.94 -18.48
C ASP A 161 -7.23 16.83 -19.31
N ALA A 162 -7.54 15.65 -19.86
CA ALA A 162 -8.80 15.42 -20.56
C ALA A 162 -10.02 15.62 -19.65
N ALA A 163 -9.94 15.19 -18.39
CA ALA A 163 -11.01 15.40 -17.41
C ALA A 163 -11.20 16.89 -17.06
N ASN A 164 -10.11 17.65 -16.98
CA ASN A 164 -10.16 19.11 -16.76
C ASN A 164 -10.78 19.81 -17.97
N ALA A 165 -10.41 19.43 -19.20
CA ALA A 165 -11.03 19.97 -20.41
C ALA A 165 -12.56 19.74 -20.43
N LEU A 166 -13.05 18.56 -20.04
CA LEU A 166 -14.49 18.30 -19.88
C LEU A 166 -15.14 19.18 -18.82
N ARG A 167 -14.45 19.42 -17.69
CA ARG A 167 -14.95 20.28 -16.60
C ARG A 167 -14.99 21.75 -16.99
N ASP A 168 -14.06 22.18 -17.84
CA ASP A 168 -14.02 23.54 -18.37
C ASP A 168 -15.19 23.72 -19.33
N TYR A 169 -15.40 22.79 -20.28
CA TYR A 169 -16.56 22.81 -21.19
C TYR A 169 -17.91 22.84 -20.46
N LYS A 170 -18.02 22.16 -19.31
CA LYS A 170 -19.22 22.22 -18.46
C LYS A 170 -19.51 23.63 -17.91
N GLN A 171 -18.49 24.47 -17.75
CA GLN A 171 -18.63 25.82 -17.19
C GLN A 171 -18.99 26.87 -18.25
N TYR A 172 -18.96 26.53 -19.53
CA TYR A 172 -19.33 27.45 -20.61
C TYR A 172 -20.80 27.83 -20.51
N SER A 173 -21.08 29.12 -20.68
CA SER A 173 -22.42 29.67 -20.76
C SER A 173 -22.97 29.57 -22.19
N VAL A 174 -24.28 29.78 -22.34
CA VAL A 174 -24.93 29.84 -23.65
C VAL A 174 -24.30 30.91 -24.55
N ASN A 175 -23.83 32.02 -23.98
CA ASN A 175 -23.17 33.08 -24.76
C ASN A 175 -21.79 32.64 -25.26
N ASP A 176 -21.03 31.86 -24.48
CA ASP A 176 -19.71 31.36 -24.88
C ASP A 176 -19.85 30.38 -26.07
N PHE A 177 -20.92 29.59 -26.10
CA PHE A 177 -21.24 28.70 -27.23
C PHE A 177 -21.84 29.39 -28.45
N LEU A 178 -22.35 30.62 -28.30
CA LEU A 178 -22.86 31.43 -29.43
C LEU A 178 -21.77 32.31 -30.05
N GLU A 179 -20.72 32.63 -29.29
CA GLU A 179 -19.50 33.24 -29.81
C GLU A 179 -18.63 32.24 -30.58
N ASP A 180 -18.66 30.97 -30.15
CA ASP A 180 -18.17 29.84 -30.94
C ASP A 180 -19.21 29.42 -31.99
N ASP A 181 -18.77 28.96 -33.15
CA ASP A 181 -19.68 28.32 -34.11
C ASP A 181 -20.23 27.02 -33.48
N LEU A 182 -21.57 26.88 -33.38
CA LEU A 182 -22.23 25.81 -32.64
C LEU A 182 -21.83 24.41 -33.14
N GLU A 183 -21.65 24.25 -34.46
CA GLU A 183 -21.19 23.00 -35.09
C GLU A 183 -19.75 22.66 -34.64
N HIS A 184 -18.87 23.66 -34.57
CA HIS A 184 -17.51 23.50 -34.05
C HIS A 184 -17.44 23.27 -32.54
N ALA A 185 -18.48 23.66 -31.78
CA ALA A 185 -18.55 23.44 -30.34
C ALA A 185 -18.94 21.99 -30.01
N GLU A 186 -19.86 21.40 -30.79
CA GLU A 186 -20.27 20.00 -30.68
C GLU A 186 -19.12 19.06 -31.07
N ASP A 187 -18.47 19.30 -32.21
CA ASP A 187 -17.30 18.52 -32.66
C ASP A 187 -16.15 18.53 -31.64
N ARG A 188 -15.91 19.68 -31.00
CA ARG A 188 -14.90 19.80 -29.94
C ARG A 188 -15.29 19.02 -28.69
N LEU A 189 -16.56 19.04 -28.29
CA LEU A 189 -17.04 18.27 -27.15
C LEU A 189 -16.87 16.77 -27.40
N ASP A 190 -17.25 16.29 -28.58
CA ASP A 190 -17.07 14.89 -29.00
C ASP A 190 -15.59 14.49 -29.05
N TYR A 191 -14.72 15.37 -29.55
CA TYR A 191 -13.28 15.15 -29.53
C TYR A 191 -12.73 15.03 -28.09
N ILE A 192 -13.14 15.92 -27.18
CA ILE A 192 -12.70 15.88 -25.79
C ILE A 192 -13.21 14.61 -25.08
N ASP A 193 -14.46 14.19 -25.30
CA ASP A 193 -14.98 12.92 -24.77
C ASP A 193 -14.18 11.73 -25.30
N HIS A 194 -13.87 11.71 -26.60
CA HIS A 194 -13.03 10.70 -27.20
C HIS A 194 -11.65 10.63 -26.53
N CYS A 195 -10.96 11.75 -26.38
CA CYS A 195 -9.67 11.82 -25.69
C CYS A 195 -9.75 11.32 -24.25
N TYR A 196 -10.80 11.68 -23.51
CA TYR A 196 -11.01 11.20 -22.14
C TYR A 196 -11.18 9.67 -22.07
N ARG A 197 -11.97 9.11 -23.00
CA ARG A 197 -12.19 7.66 -23.08
C ARG A 197 -10.91 6.89 -23.43
N VAL A 198 -10.12 7.41 -24.37
CA VAL A 198 -8.82 6.82 -24.76
C VAL A 198 -7.85 6.88 -23.58
N ALA A 199 -7.67 8.04 -22.95
CA ALA A 199 -6.76 8.18 -21.81
C ALA A 199 -7.12 7.25 -20.64
N ARG A 200 -8.42 6.98 -20.44
CA ARG A 200 -8.88 6.03 -19.42
C ARG A 200 -8.53 4.58 -19.75
N LEU A 201 -8.56 4.20 -21.03
CA LEU A 201 -8.10 2.89 -21.49
C LEU A 201 -6.58 2.77 -21.31
N ASP A 202 -5.83 3.80 -21.69
CA ASP A 202 -4.36 3.83 -21.57
C ASP A 202 -3.91 3.62 -20.11
N VAL A 203 -4.57 4.25 -19.13
CA VAL A 203 -4.29 4.01 -17.70
C VAL A 203 -4.50 2.55 -17.33
N SER A 204 -5.58 1.95 -17.83
CA SER A 204 -5.90 0.54 -17.53
C SER A 204 -4.87 -0.39 -18.13
N GLU A 205 -4.44 -0.14 -19.36
CA GLU A 205 -3.42 -0.91 -20.05
C GLU A 205 -2.04 -0.76 -19.40
N ALA A 206 -1.63 0.45 -19.02
CA ALA A 206 -0.37 0.69 -18.32
C ALA A 206 -0.30 -0.08 -16.99
N ILE A 207 -1.41 -0.14 -16.24
CA ILE A 207 -1.49 -0.93 -15.01
C ILE A 207 -1.39 -2.44 -15.31
N LEU A 208 -2.05 -2.92 -16.36
CA LEU A 208 -1.99 -4.33 -16.77
C LEU A 208 -0.56 -4.73 -17.19
N ASN A 209 0.12 -3.91 -17.99
CA ASN A 209 1.49 -4.14 -18.42
C ASN A 209 2.47 -4.22 -17.23
N CYS A 210 2.28 -3.35 -16.22
CA CYS A 210 3.05 -3.42 -14.99
C CYS A 210 2.88 -4.76 -14.26
N MET A 211 1.70 -5.39 -14.34
CA MET A 211 1.47 -6.72 -13.76
C MET A 211 2.12 -7.81 -14.59
N ASP A 212 1.91 -7.83 -15.91
CA ASP A 212 2.36 -8.93 -16.79
C ASP A 212 3.88 -9.01 -16.95
N ASN A 213 4.61 -7.89 -16.83
CA ASN A 213 6.07 -7.85 -17.00
C ASN A 213 6.86 -8.17 -15.72
N ARG A 214 6.25 -8.10 -14.53
CA ARG A 214 6.98 -8.15 -13.24
C ARG A 214 6.38 -9.06 -12.19
N ILE A 215 5.09 -9.35 -12.27
CA ILE A 215 4.39 -10.29 -11.43
C ILE A 215 4.08 -11.49 -12.33
N LEU A 216 4.32 -12.69 -11.81
CA LEU A 216 4.12 -13.97 -12.50
C LEU A 216 2.93 -13.89 -13.47
N GLY A 217 3.23 -13.82 -14.77
CA GLY A 217 2.19 -13.55 -15.77
C GLY A 217 1.17 -14.69 -15.77
N LYS A 218 -0.09 -14.40 -16.14
CA LYS A 218 -1.19 -15.39 -16.08
C LYS A 218 -0.84 -16.72 -16.78
N ARG A 219 -0.08 -16.66 -17.87
CA ARG A 219 0.39 -17.86 -18.59
C ARG A 219 1.42 -18.66 -17.80
N GLU A 220 2.37 -17.98 -17.19
CA GLU A 220 3.43 -18.59 -16.38
C GLU A 220 2.86 -19.16 -15.07
N GLU A 221 1.89 -18.48 -14.47
CA GLU A 221 1.12 -18.97 -13.31
C GLU A 221 0.47 -20.32 -13.61
N ILE A 222 -0.25 -20.42 -14.73
CA ILE A 222 -0.91 -21.64 -15.16
C ILE A 222 0.10 -22.77 -15.39
N GLN A 223 1.26 -22.46 -15.99
CA GLN A 223 2.32 -23.46 -16.21
C GLN A 223 2.91 -23.98 -14.89
N ILE A 224 3.22 -23.09 -13.94
CA ILE A 224 3.74 -23.49 -12.63
C ILE A 224 2.71 -24.34 -11.89
N TYR A 225 1.45 -23.89 -11.87
CA TYR A 225 0.37 -24.61 -11.19
C TYR A 225 0.15 -26.01 -11.76
N THR A 226 0.09 -26.13 -13.09
CA THR A 226 -0.10 -27.42 -13.76
C THR A 226 1.09 -28.36 -13.54
N ALA A 227 2.33 -27.86 -13.61
CA ALA A 227 3.53 -28.66 -13.32
C ALA A 227 3.56 -29.14 -11.87
N ALA A 228 3.22 -28.28 -10.91
CA ALA A 228 3.16 -28.63 -9.49
C ALA A 228 2.09 -29.71 -9.24
N ARG A 229 0.90 -29.56 -9.82
CA ARG A 229 -0.18 -30.54 -9.68
C ARG A 229 0.20 -31.91 -10.23
N LYS A 230 0.82 -31.97 -11.41
CA LYS A 230 1.32 -33.23 -11.98
C LYS A 230 2.33 -33.92 -11.05
N THR A 231 3.22 -33.14 -10.44
CA THR A 231 4.23 -33.66 -9.49
C THR A 231 3.57 -34.22 -8.24
N ILE A 232 2.54 -33.55 -7.71
CA ILE A 232 1.76 -34.02 -6.56
C ILE A 232 1.03 -35.33 -6.91
N GLU A 233 0.41 -35.41 -8.09
CA GLU A 233 -0.28 -36.63 -8.54
C GLU A 233 0.69 -37.81 -8.66
N SER A 234 1.89 -37.61 -9.23
CA SER A 234 2.94 -38.63 -9.25
C SER A 234 3.37 -39.07 -7.85
N ALA A 235 3.52 -38.13 -6.91
CA ALA A 235 3.90 -38.43 -5.54
C ALA A 235 2.82 -39.24 -4.79
N LEU A 236 1.54 -38.92 -5.00
CA LEU A 236 0.42 -39.67 -4.43
C LEU A 236 0.39 -41.11 -4.95
N GLN A 237 0.57 -41.31 -6.26
CA GLN A 237 0.65 -42.64 -6.86
C GLN A 237 1.82 -43.46 -6.30
N MET A 238 2.99 -42.84 -6.14
CA MET A 238 4.16 -43.50 -5.59
C MET A 238 3.94 -43.90 -4.12
N ASN A 239 3.28 -43.05 -3.32
CA ASN A 239 2.94 -43.35 -1.95
C ASN A 239 1.93 -44.52 -1.84
N GLU A 240 0.95 -44.58 -2.74
CA GLU A 240 0.00 -45.70 -2.80
C GLU A 240 0.71 -47.01 -3.16
N GLN A 241 1.65 -46.99 -4.11
CA GLN A 241 2.45 -48.17 -4.45
C GLN A 241 3.33 -48.62 -3.29
N LEU A 242 3.97 -47.69 -2.58
CA LEU A 242 4.74 -47.99 -1.38
C LEU A 242 3.88 -48.66 -0.28
N GLY A 243 2.65 -48.19 -0.08
CA GLY A 243 1.71 -48.82 0.84
C GLY A 243 1.40 -50.27 0.46
N LYS A 244 1.13 -50.53 -0.83
CA LYS A 244 0.87 -51.90 -1.33
C LYS A 244 2.08 -52.82 -1.18
N ILE A 245 3.29 -52.30 -1.40
CA ILE A 245 4.54 -53.06 -1.21
C ILE A 245 4.69 -53.42 0.27
N GLN A 246 4.48 -52.45 1.18
CA GLN A 246 4.57 -52.69 2.63
C GLN A 246 3.54 -53.70 3.12
N GLU A 247 2.31 -53.66 2.60
CA GLU A 247 1.27 -54.65 2.91
C GLU A 247 1.65 -56.06 2.40
N ALA A 248 2.19 -56.16 1.18
CA ALA A 248 2.64 -57.42 0.61
C ALA A 248 3.82 -58.02 1.39
N GLU A 249 4.83 -57.21 1.77
CA GLU A 249 5.95 -57.62 2.60
C GLU A 249 5.48 -58.12 3.98
N LEU A 250 4.45 -57.50 4.55
CA LEU A 250 3.85 -57.92 5.82
C LEU A 250 3.14 -59.28 5.68
N MET A 251 2.39 -59.49 4.60
CA MET A 251 1.69 -60.74 4.31
C MET A 251 2.67 -61.89 4.06
N GLU A 252 3.71 -61.68 3.26
CA GLU A 252 4.76 -62.68 3.00
C GLU A 252 5.49 -63.07 4.30
N LYS A 253 5.71 -62.10 5.20
CA LYS A 253 6.28 -62.38 6.52
C LYS A 253 5.35 -63.28 7.35
N TYR A 254 4.05 -62.99 7.40
CA TYR A 254 3.10 -63.84 8.13
C TYR A 254 2.99 -65.24 7.54
N GLU A 255 2.95 -65.37 6.21
CA GLU A 255 2.92 -66.67 5.53
C GLU A 255 4.18 -67.50 5.81
N ASN A 256 5.36 -66.87 5.85
CA ASN A 256 6.60 -67.56 6.23
C ASN A 256 6.61 -67.96 7.70
N GLU A 257 6.15 -67.11 8.62
CA GLU A 257 6.03 -67.44 10.04
C GLU A 257 5.04 -68.60 10.27
N GLU A 258 3.89 -68.61 9.58
CA GLU A 258 2.91 -69.69 9.63
C GLU A 258 3.51 -71.01 9.12
N LYS A 259 4.26 -70.96 8.02
CA LYS A 259 4.94 -72.13 7.47
C LYS A 259 6.02 -72.68 8.39
N GLU A 260 6.83 -71.82 9.02
CA GLU A 260 7.81 -72.25 10.03
C GLU A 260 7.12 -72.93 11.23
N TRP A 261 5.96 -72.42 11.66
CA TRP A 261 5.14 -73.04 12.70
C TRP A 261 4.59 -74.42 12.31
N LEU A 262 4.08 -74.56 11.09
CA LEU A 262 3.58 -75.83 10.56
C LEU A 262 4.70 -76.87 10.41
N ASP A 263 5.85 -76.47 9.86
CA ASP A 263 7.04 -77.34 9.75
C ASP A 263 7.54 -77.78 11.15
N TYR A 264 7.46 -76.90 12.15
CA TYR A 264 7.77 -77.24 13.55
C TYR A 264 6.82 -78.30 14.11
N LEU A 265 5.51 -78.14 13.93
CA LEU A 265 4.49 -79.10 14.38
C LEU A 265 4.66 -80.49 13.72
N GLU A 266 4.96 -80.51 12.42
CA GLU A 266 5.24 -81.75 11.68
C GLU A 266 6.53 -82.43 12.17
N SER A 267 7.56 -81.64 12.52
CA SER A 267 8.83 -82.15 13.05
C SER A 267 8.75 -82.70 14.48
N GLU A 268 7.85 -82.19 15.32
CA GLU A 268 7.58 -82.71 16.67
C GLU A 268 6.58 -83.88 16.68
N GLY A 269 6.03 -84.26 15.52
CA GLY A 269 5.09 -85.39 15.40
C GLY A 269 3.74 -85.14 16.07
N LEU A 270 3.33 -83.88 16.19
CA LEU A 270 2.05 -83.48 16.74
C LEU A 270 1.04 -83.39 15.59
N ASP A 271 0.30 -84.48 15.34
CA ASP A 271 -0.85 -84.46 14.44
C ASP A 271 -1.93 -83.51 15.00
N GLU A 272 -2.65 -82.78 14.14
CA GLU A 272 -3.66 -81.75 14.50
C GLU A 272 -4.86 -82.30 15.31
N GLY A 273 -4.81 -83.57 15.73
CA GLY A 273 -5.83 -84.29 16.47
C GLY A 273 -5.56 -84.49 17.97
N TYR A 274 -4.77 -83.64 18.65
CA TYR A 274 -4.63 -83.73 20.11
C TYR A 274 -5.69 -82.90 20.84
N GLY A 275 -6.91 -83.44 20.92
CA GLY A 275 -7.96 -82.78 21.69
C GLY A 275 -9.37 -83.37 21.60
N SER A 276 -9.55 -84.70 21.65
CA SER A 276 -10.86 -85.26 22.01
C SER A 276 -10.76 -86.68 22.58
N ASP A 277 -9.94 -86.90 23.61
CA ASP A 277 -10.22 -87.99 24.55
C ASP A 277 -11.11 -87.42 25.66
N GLU A 278 -12.41 -87.37 25.38
CA GLU A 278 -13.41 -87.37 26.46
C GLU A 278 -13.36 -88.76 27.08
N THR A 279 -12.65 -88.88 28.20
CA THR A 279 -12.69 -90.06 29.06
C THR A 279 -14.11 -90.27 29.59
N GLU A 280 -14.69 -91.41 29.21
CA GLU A 280 -15.82 -92.05 29.87
C GLU A 280 -15.51 -92.36 31.36
N ASP A 281 -16.54 -92.15 32.18
CA ASP A 281 -16.94 -92.88 33.40
C ASP A 281 -16.04 -93.01 34.66
N ASN A 282 -16.73 -92.71 35.77
CA ASN A 282 -16.51 -92.94 37.22
C ASN A 282 -15.70 -91.92 38.05
#